data_AF-A0A925SSG2-F1
#
_entry.id   AF-A0A925SSG2-F1
#
_cell.length_a   1.000
_cell.length_b   1.000
_cell.length_c   1.000
_cell.angle_alpha   90.00
_cell.angle_beta   90.00
_cell.angle_gamma   90.00
#
_symmetry.space_group_name_H-M   'P 1'
#
loop_
_entity.id
_entity.type
_entity.pdbx_description
1 polymer ?
#
loop_
_entity_poly.entity_id
_entity_poly.type
_entity_poly.pdbx_seq_one_letter_code
_entity_poly.pdbx_strand_id
1 'polypeptide(L)' 'MNGPPPRPVAVGAGRNESIRLAVEVGDNGTRELLESILKEEEEHIDLLEAQINQIARIGAQNYLMEQID' A
#
# COMPACT_ATOMS: atom_id res chain seq x y z
N MET A 1 15.84 -6.22 4.45
CA MET A 1 14.39 -6.44 4.37
C MET A 1 14.00 -6.11 2.94
N ASN A 2 14.03 -7.11 2.05
CA ASN A 2 13.52 -6.89 0.70
C ASN A 2 11.99 -6.83 0.84
N GLY A 3 11.39 -5.68 0.55
CA GLY A 3 9.94 -5.55 0.51
C GLY A 3 9.34 -6.60 -0.43
N PRO A 4 8.09 -7.04 -0.20
CA PRO A 4 7.43 -7.93 -1.12
C PRO A 4 7.44 -7.32 -2.53
N PRO A 5 7.47 -8.15 -3.59
CA PRO A 5 7.41 -7.64 -4.95
C PRO A 5 6.14 -6.80 -5.14
N PRO A 6 6.18 -5.72 -5.94
CA PRO A 6 5.03 -4.85 -6.17
C PRO A 6 3.86 -5.69 -6.67
N ARG A 7 2.72 -5.60 -5.98
CA ARG A 7 1.56 -6.43 -6.28
C ARG A 7 0.69 -5.74 -7.32
N PRO A 8 0.20 -6.45 -8.34
CA PRO A 8 -0.80 -5.91 -9.25
C PRO A 8 -2.17 -5.91 -8.55
N VAL A 9 -2.34 -5.07 -7.53
CA VAL A 9 -3.64 -4.87 -6.87
C VAL A 9 -4.46 -3.84 -7.64
N ALA A 10 -5.76 -4.10 -7.78
CA ALA A 10 -6.72 -3.25 -8.48
C ALA A 10 -6.78 -1.80 -7.95
N VAL A 11 -6.31 -1.55 -6.72
CA VAL A 11 -6.22 -0.22 -6.09
C VAL A 11 -5.32 0.73 -6.90
N GLY A 12 -4.26 0.21 -7.53
CA GLY A 12 -3.32 1.01 -8.32
C GLY A 12 -3.78 1.34 -9.72
N ALA A 13 -4.87 0.73 -10.24
CA ALA A 13 -5.24 0.85 -11.64
C ALA A 13 -5.59 2.29 -12.05
N GLY A 14 -6.38 2.99 -11.23
CA GLY A 14 -6.74 4.40 -11.47
C GLY A 14 -5.55 5.35 -11.31
N ARG A 15 -4.68 5.11 -10.33
CA ARG A 15 -3.46 5.92 -10.14
C ARG A 15 -2.46 5.73 -11.27
N ASN A 16 -2.30 4.50 -11.77
CA ASN A 16 -1.46 4.20 -12.92
C ASN A 16 -1.98 4.83 -14.22
N GLU A 17 -3.28 5.00 -14.36
CA GLU A 17 -3.87 5.75 -15.47
C GLU A 17 -3.62 7.26 -15.33
N SER A 18 -3.83 7.83 -14.14
CA SER A 18 -3.55 9.24 -13.85
C SER A 18 -2.07 9.59 -13.96
N ILE A 19 -1.15 8.71 -13.54
CA ILE A 19 0.31 8.87 -13.73
C ILE A 19 0.65 8.91 -15.22
N ARG A 20 0.05 8.02 -16.02
CA ARG A 20 0.25 8.02 -17.48
C ARG A 20 -0.22 9.33 -18.12
N LEU A 21 -1.40 9.83 -17.73
CA LEU A 21 -1.91 11.11 -18.21
C LEU A 21 -1.00 12.29 -17.78
N ALA A 22 -0.55 12.31 -16.53
CA ALA A 22 0.36 13.34 -16.02
C ALA A 22 1.68 13.39 -16.83
N VAL A 23 2.23 12.23 -17.18
CA VAL A 23 3.40 12.12 -18.07
C VAL A 23 3.07 12.65 -19.48
N GLU A 24 1.93 12.26 -20.05
CA GLU A 24 1.51 12.66 -21.41
C GLU A 24 1.39 14.18 -21.57
N VAL A 25 0.84 14.86 -20.55
CA VAL A 25 0.65 16.33 -20.57
C VAL A 25 1.83 17.11 -19.98
N GLY A 26 2.88 16.43 -19.54
CA GLY A 26 4.09 17.05 -18.97
C GLY A 26 3.94 17.58 -17.53
N ASP A 27 2.91 17.15 -16.80
CA ASP A 27 2.70 17.48 -15.39
C ASP A 27 3.49 16.55 -14.46
N ASN A 28 4.79 16.85 -14.33
CA ASN A 28 5.69 16.04 -13.51
C ASN A 28 5.41 16.17 -12.00
N GLY A 29 4.80 17.27 -11.54
CA GLY A 29 4.46 17.45 -10.13
C GLY A 29 3.33 16.51 -9.69
N THR A 30 2.28 16.42 -10.51
CA THR A 30 1.18 15.46 -10.27
C THR A 30 1.67 14.01 -10.39
N ARG A 31 2.56 13.72 -11.35
CA ARG A 31 3.18 12.39 -11.49
C ARG A 31 3.88 11.96 -10.20
N GLU A 32 4.77 12.78 -9.67
CA GLU A 32 5.55 12.47 -8.46
C GLU A 32 4.66 12.29 -7.23
N LEU A 33 3.64 13.14 -7.07
CA LEU A 33 2.66 13.01 -5.99
C LEU A 33 1.88 11.69 -6.09
N LEU A 34 1.43 11.31 -7.28
CA LEU A 34 0.68 10.07 -7.47
C LEU A 34 1.56 8.82 -7.26
N GLU A 35 2.83 8.87 -7.67
CA GLU A 35 3.82 7.82 -7.40
C GLU A 35 4.06 7.65 -5.90
N SER A 36 4.19 8.74 -5.13
CA SER A 36 4.39 8.65 -3.68
C SER A 36 3.17 8.07 -2.97
N ILE A 37 1.97 8.51 -3.35
CA ILE A 37 0.72 7.98 -2.78
C ILE A 37 0.57 6.49 -3.11
N LEU A 38 0.85 6.09 -4.35
CA LEU A 38 0.75 4.68 -4.75
C LEU A 38 1.67 3.80 -3.89
N LYS A 39 2.91 4.25 -3.67
CA LYS A 39 3.86 3.53 -2.82
C LYS A 39 3.39 3.43 -1.37
N GLU A 40 2.91 4.51 -0.78
CA GLU A 40 2.38 4.51 0.59
C GLU A 40 1.19 3.56 0.74
N GLU A 41 0.31 3.50 -0.27
CA GLU A 41 -0.81 2.57 -0.26
C GLU A 41 -0.38 1.10 -0.30
N GLU A 42 0.63 0.76 -1.11
CA GLU A 42 1.18 -0.59 -1.14
C GLU A 42 1.76 -0.97 0.23
N GLU A 43 2.51 -0.06 0.86
CA GLU A 43 3.04 -0.26 2.22
C GLU A 43 1.93 -0.42 3.26
N HIS A 44 0.83 0.34 3.16
CA HIS A 44 -0.33 0.18 4.03
C HIS A 44 -1.05 -1.16 3.84
N ILE A 45 -1.21 -1.62 2.59
CA ILE A 45 -1.82 -2.93 2.30
C ILE A 45 -0.96 -4.05 2.88
N ASP A 46 0.36 -3.98 2.73
CA ASP A 46 1.29 -4.96 3.29
C ASP A 46 1.20 -5.02 4.81
N LEU A 47 1.09 -3.86 5.47
CA LEU A 47 0.89 -3.79 6.92
C LEU A 47 -0.42 -4.45 7.36
N LEU A 48 -1.54 -4.12 6.69
CA LEU A 48 -2.85 -4.70 7.01
C LEU A 48 -2.85 -6.21 6.84
N GLU A 49 -2.20 -6.72 5.81
CA GLU A 49 -2.10 -8.16 5.61
C GLU A 49 -1.21 -8.85 6.63
N ALA A 50 -0.12 -8.21 7.05
CA ALA A 50 0.70 -8.70 8.14
C ALA A 50 -0.13 -8.80 9.43
N GLN A 51 -0.96 -7.79 9.74
CA GLN A 51 -1.86 -7.79 10.89
C GLN A 51 -2.93 -8.88 10.79
N ILE A 52 -3.57 -9.05 9.63
CA ILE A 52 -4.55 -10.13 9.41
C ILE A 52 -3.91 -11.50 9.62
N ASN A 53 -2.71 -11.70 9.07
CA ASN A 53 -1.95 -12.94 9.26
C ASN A 53 -1.56 -13.18 10.72
N GLN A 54 -1.21 -12.13 11.46
CA GLN A 54 -0.90 -12.20 12.88
C GLN A 54 -2.14 -12.61 13.68
N ILE A 55 -3.29 -11.95 13.46
CA ILE A 55 -4.57 -12.30 14.08
C ILE A 55 -4.94 -13.76 13.80
N ALA A 56 -4.76 -14.24 12.56
CA ALA A 56 -5.04 -15.62 12.20
C ALA A 56 -4.14 -16.64 12.94
N ARG A 57 -2.92 -16.25 13.31
CA ARG A 57 -1.94 -17.12 14.00
C ARG A 57 -2.13 -17.15 15.51
N ILE A 58 -2.32 -15.99 16.14
CA ILE A 58 -2.32 -15.88 17.61
C ILE A 58 -3.73 -15.71 18.20
N GLY A 59 -4.74 -15.46 17.36
CA GLY A 59 -6.10 -15.16 17.78
C GLY A 59 -6.30 -13.68 18.12
N ALA A 60 -7.53 -13.19 17.94
CA ALA A 60 -7.86 -11.78 18.13
C ALA A 60 -7.61 -11.28 19.56
N GLN A 61 -7.87 -12.09 20.59
CA GLN A 61 -7.62 -11.67 21.98
C GLN A 61 -6.13 -11.40 22.24
N ASN A 62 -5.24 -12.30 21.81
CA ASN A 62 -3.80 -12.14 22.02
C ASN A 62 -3.25 -10.97 21.19
N TYR A 63 -3.71 -10.82 19.95
CA TYR A 63 -3.36 -9.67 19.12
C TYR A 63 -3.76 -8.34 19.78
N LEU A 64 -4.98 -8.24 20.31
CA LEU A 64 -5.44 -7.02 21.00
C LEU A 64 -4.63 -6.73 22.27
N MET A 65 -4.15 -7.76 22.98
CA MET A 65 -3.25 -7.57 24.13
C MET A 65 -1.90 -6.97 23.71
N GLU A 66 -1.37 -7.34 22.54
CA GLU A 66 -0.13 -6.74 21.98
C GLU A 66 -0.31 -5.29 21.51
N GLN A 67 -1.56 -4.79 21.38
CA GLN A 67 -1.85 -3.42 20.94
C GLN A 67 -2.11 -2.43 22.10
N ILE A 68 -2.17 -2.92 23.35
CA ILE A 68 -2.31 -2.07 24.53
C ILE A 68 -0.89 -1.73 25.01
N ASP A 69 -0.47 -0.47 24.81
CA ASP A 69 0.74 0.10 25.42
C ASP A 69 0.55 0.33 26.94
#